data_AF-A0AA95KH69-F1
#
_entry.id   AF-A0AA95KH69-F1
#
_cell.length_a   1.000
_cell.length_b   1.000
_cell.length_c   1.000
_cell.angle_alpha   90.00
_cell.angle_beta   90.00
_cell.angle_gamma   90.00
#
_symmetry.space_group_name_H-M   'P 1'
#
loop_
_entity.id
_entity.type
_entity.pdbx_description
1 polymer ?
#
loop_
_entity_poly.entity_id
_entity_poly.type
_entity_poly.pdbx_seq_one_letter_code
_entity_poly.pdbx_strand_id
1 'polypeptide(L)'
;MPEVRTVVSSLADSASVPAPAAKSLGAARARNGVGIGETMTDFRALFSAAGRTLDVDALQSVAEGWAEVAETAPPISCTDVYTGLATQAHFQRRIHEVSSMGTGPDCPGAHAMAIISIAGPRDGRSHCWTLLARMGEAVKGQLNGTGAMAMYQNSAVHVLFPFSESNLCRLVECKAALEALGDGTLGPARLRFYPLSSAAAAVSADTATAAKDSSCETK
;
A
#
# COMPACT_ATOMS: atom_id res chain seq x y z
N MET A 1 16.59 -24.32 6.11
CA MET A 1 16.05 -23.77 4.85
C MET A 1 16.13 -24.85 3.78
N PRO A 2 15.02 -25.55 3.45
CA PRO A 2 15.00 -26.58 2.40
C PRO A 2 15.45 -26.06 1.03
N GLU A 3 15.22 -24.78 0.74
CA GLU A 3 15.58 -24.11 -0.51
C GLU A 3 17.10 -24.07 -0.73
N VAL A 4 17.87 -23.85 0.34
CA VAL A 4 19.34 -23.90 0.29
C VAL A 4 19.81 -25.30 -0.08
N ARG A 5 19.19 -26.34 0.50
CA ARG A 5 19.53 -27.73 0.18
C ARG A 5 19.26 -28.03 -1.29
N THR A 6 18.11 -27.61 -1.81
CA THR A 6 17.76 -27.80 -3.23
C THR A 6 18.78 -27.16 -4.16
N VAL A 7 19.16 -25.90 -3.89
CA VAL A 7 20.16 -25.18 -4.71
C VAL A 7 21.54 -25.85 -4.63
N VAL A 8 21.97 -26.26 -3.43
CA VAL A 8 23.26 -26.94 -3.24
C VAL A 8 23.29 -28.29 -3.95
N SER A 9 22.22 -29.09 -3.85
CA SER A 9 22.11 -30.38 -4.54
C SER A 9 22.14 -30.20 -6.07
N SER A 10 21.40 -29.24 -6.63
CA SER A 10 21.46 -28.96 -8.06
C SER A 10 22.86 -28.53 -8.54
N LEU A 11 23.54 -27.70 -7.74
CA LEU A 11 24.89 -27.26 -8.08
C LEU A 11 25.91 -28.40 -8.02
N ALA A 12 25.73 -29.36 -7.11
CA ALA A 12 26.56 -30.56 -7.00
C ALA A 12 26.33 -31.55 -8.16
N ASP A 13 25.07 -31.74 -8.57
CA ASP A 13 24.69 -32.77 -9.54
C ASP A 13 24.81 -32.32 -11.00
N SER A 14 24.40 -31.08 -11.32
CA SER A 14 24.26 -30.60 -12.71
C SER A 14 25.04 -29.33 -13.02
N ALA A 15 25.82 -28.81 -12.07
CA ALA A 15 26.59 -27.56 -12.21
C ALA A 15 25.75 -26.33 -12.63
N SER A 16 24.44 -26.41 -12.48
CA SER A 16 23.46 -25.37 -12.79
C SER A 16 22.36 -25.38 -11.74
N VAL A 17 21.74 -24.22 -11.52
CA VAL A 17 20.67 -24.08 -10.53
C VAL A 17 19.36 -23.83 -11.29
N PRO A 18 18.37 -24.73 -11.21
CA PRO A 18 17.08 -24.53 -11.85
C PRO A 18 16.43 -23.22 -11.38
N ALA A 19 15.91 -22.44 -12.34
CA ALA A 19 15.25 -21.15 -12.07
C ALA A 19 14.20 -21.22 -10.94
N PRO A 20 13.31 -22.24 -10.83
CA PRO A 20 12.36 -22.33 -9.72
C PRO A 20 13.01 -22.48 -8.34
N ALA A 21 14.15 -23.17 -8.25
CA ALA A 21 14.90 -23.36 -7.01
C ALA A 21 15.59 -22.06 -6.58
N ALA A 22 16.23 -21.38 -7.55
CA ALA A 22 16.81 -20.06 -7.36
C ALA A 22 15.75 -19.03 -6.91
N LYS A 23 14.60 -19.01 -7.58
CA LYS A 23 13.46 -18.16 -7.23
C LYS A 23 12.93 -18.43 -5.82
N SER A 24 12.78 -19.70 -5.45
CA SER A 24 12.35 -20.09 -4.11
C SER A 24 13.35 -19.67 -3.02
N LEU A 25 14.65 -19.74 -3.30
CA LEU A 25 15.69 -19.25 -2.40
C LEU A 25 15.60 -17.74 -2.18
N GLY A 26 15.43 -16.96 -3.25
CA GLY A 26 15.22 -15.51 -3.18
C GLY A 26 14.00 -15.15 -2.32
N ALA A 27 12.88 -15.81 -2.58
CA ALA A 27 11.65 -15.66 -1.80
C ALA A 27 11.84 -16.00 -0.31
N ALA A 28 12.55 -17.09 0.00
CA ALA A 28 12.85 -17.46 1.37
C ALA A 28 13.73 -16.42 2.08
N ARG A 29 14.75 -15.87 1.40
CA ARG A 29 15.62 -14.81 1.96
C ARG A 29 14.82 -13.55 2.27
N ALA A 30 13.96 -13.11 1.35
CA ALA A 30 13.06 -11.97 1.58
C ALA A 30 12.11 -12.20 2.77
N ARG A 31 11.50 -13.39 2.89
CA ARG A 31 10.63 -13.73 4.04
C ARG A 31 11.36 -13.66 5.38
N ASN A 32 12.67 -13.94 5.39
CA ASN A 32 13.52 -13.84 6.58
C ASN A 32 14.11 -12.44 6.78
N GLY A 33 13.67 -11.43 6.02
CA GLY A 33 14.11 -10.05 6.15
C GLY A 33 15.52 -9.78 5.63
N VAL A 34 16.09 -10.69 4.84
CA VAL A 34 17.44 -10.53 4.33
C VAL A 34 17.46 -9.62 3.11
N GLY A 35 18.36 -8.63 3.08
CA GLY A 35 18.45 -7.68 1.98
C GLY A 35 18.84 -8.34 0.64
N ILE A 36 18.42 -7.71 -0.47
CA ILE A 36 18.75 -8.21 -1.82
C ILE A 36 20.26 -8.20 -2.08
N GLY A 37 20.99 -7.18 -1.60
CA GLY A 37 22.45 -7.10 -1.74
C GLY A 37 23.18 -8.24 -1.03
N GLU A 38 22.74 -8.58 0.19
CA GLU A 38 23.27 -9.72 0.95
C GLU A 38 22.93 -11.04 0.26
N THR A 39 21.69 -11.18 -0.22
CA THR A 39 21.23 -12.37 -0.94
C THR A 39 22.05 -12.63 -2.21
N MET A 40 22.30 -11.59 -3.01
CA MET A 40 23.17 -11.70 -4.19
C MET A 40 24.62 -12.01 -3.83
N THR A 41 25.12 -11.47 -2.72
CA THR A 41 26.49 -11.71 -2.25
C THR A 41 26.68 -13.16 -1.83
N ASP A 42 25.76 -13.71 -1.04
CA ASP A 42 25.79 -15.11 -0.61
C ASP A 42 25.63 -16.06 -1.80
N PHE A 43 24.78 -15.73 -2.76
CA PHE A 43 24.60 -16.55 -3.96
C PHE A 43 25.88 -16.59 -4.81
N ARG A 44 26.59 -15.46 -4.96
CA ARG A 44 27.91 -15.44 -5.61
C ARG A 44 28.95 -16.24 -4.83
N ALA A 45 28.96 -16.11 -3.50
CA ALA A 45 29.87 -16.86 -2.64
C ALA A 45 29.65 -18.37 -2.77
N LEU A 46 28.40 -18.83 -2.92
CA LEU A 46 28.07 -20.23 -3.15
C LEU A 46 28.69 -20.77 -4.45
N PHE A 47 28.54 -20.06 -5.57
CA PHE A 47 29.16 -20.44 -6.85
C PHE A 47 30.69 -20.44 -6.77
N SER A 48 31.26 -19.43 -6.10
CA SER A 48 32.70 -19.35 -5.87
C SER A 48 33.22 -20.53 -5.04
N ALA A 49 32.53 -20.90 -3.96
CA ALA A 49 32.87 -22.06 -3.13
C ALA A 49 32.74 -23.39 -3.89
N ALA A 50 31.79 -23.48 -4.83
CA ALA A 50 31.64 -24.64 -5.71
C ALA A 50 32.65 -24.69 -6.87
N GLY A 51 33.53 -23.68 -7.02
CA GLY A 51 34.44 -23.57 -8.14
C GLY A 51 33.73 -23.44 -9.50
N ARG A 52 32.53 -22.86 -9.51
CA ARG A 52 31.69 -22.68 -10.70
C ARG A 52 31.59 -21.21 -11.10
N THR A 53 31.42 -20.98 -12.39
CA THR A 53 31.05 -19.66 -12.91
C THR A 53 29.62 -19.33 -12.51
N LEU A 54 29.37 -18.08 -12.10
CA LEU A 54 28.04 -17.63 -11.71
C LEU A 54 27.07 -17.80 -12.87
N ASP A 55 25.97 -18.52 -12.59
CA ASP A 55 24.83 -18.61 -13.48
C ASP A 55 23.99 -17.32 -13.37
N VAL A 56 24.02 -16.51 -14.43
CA VAL A 56 23.34 -15.21 -14.46
C VAL A 56 21.82 -15.37 -14.51
N ASP A 57 21.30 -16.41 -15.18
CA ASP A 57 19.87 -16.68 -15.26
C ASP A 57 19.32 -17.13 -13.90
N ALA A 58 20.11 -17.93 -13.18
CA ALA A 58 19.79 -18.30 -11.80
C ALA A 58 19.87 -17.08 -10.86
N LEU A 59 20.86 -16.19 -11.02
CA LEU A 59 20.95 -14.97 -10.23
C LEU A 59 19.74 -14.04 -10.48
N GLN A 60 19.31 -13.90 -11.72
CA GLN A 60 18.09 -13.17 -12.06
C GLN A 60 16.87 -13.81 -11.38
N SER A 61 16.74 -15.13 -11.46
CA SER A 61 15.65 -15.86 -10.82
C SER A 61 15.61 -15.64 -9.29
N VAL A 62 16.77 -15.61 -8.62
CA VAL A 62 16.88 -15.24 -7.20
C VAL A 62 16.33 -13.84 -6.95
N ALA A 63 16.73 -12.86 -7.77
CA ALA A 63 16.30 -11.47 -7.61
C ALA A 63 14.78 -11.31 -7.80
N GLU A 64 14.20 -11.99 -8.79
CA GLU A 64 12.76 -12.00 -9.04
C GLU A 64 11.99 -12.58 -7.85
N GLY A 65 12.41 -13.76 -7.36
CA GLY A 65 11.75 -14.39 -6.20
C GLY A 65 11.87 -13.58 -4.92
N TRP A 66 13.00 -12.89 -4.73
CA TRP A 66 13.18 -11.96 -3.63
C TRP A 66 12.22 -10.78 -3.74
N ALA A 67 12.12 -10.15 -4.91
CA ALA A 67 11.27 -8.98 -5.13
C ALA A 67 9.79 -9.28 -4.91
N GLU A 68 9.28 -10.40 -5.45
CA GLU A 68 7.89 -10.82 -5.29
C GLU A 68 7.46 -10.96 -3.83
N VAL A 69 8.36 -11.43 -2.96
CA VAL A 69 8.08 -11.55 -1.52
C VAL A 69 8.33 -10.24 -0.78
N ALA A 70 9.38 -9.51 -1.12
CA ALA A 70 9.69 -8.25 -0.46
C ALA A 70 8.56 -7.22 -0.61
N GLU A 71 7.86 -7.24 -1.76
CA GLU A 71 6.69 -6.39 -2.01
C GLU A 71 5.43 -6.81 -1.22
N THR A 72 5.37 -8.07 -0.76
CA THR A 72 4.21 -8.61 -0.03
C THR A 72 4.44 -8.69 1.49
N ALA A 73 5.69 -8.54 1.94
CA ALA A 73 6.02 -8.50 3.35
C ALA A 73 5.40 -7.26 4.03
N PRO A 74 4.82 -7.38 5.24
CA PRO A 74 4.31 -6.23 5.97
C PRO A 74 5.43 -5.21 6.18
N PRO A 75 5.26 -3.94 5.81
CA PRO A 75 6.28 -2.94 6.02
C PRO A 75 6.54 -2.78 7.53
N ILE A 76 7.82 -2.90 7.92
CA ILE A 76 8.29 -2.66 9.31
C ILE A 76 8.15 -1.18 9.67
N SER A 77 7.95 -0.31 8.67
CA SER A 77 7.74 1.12 8.80
C SER A 77 6.27 1.51 8.67
N CYS A 78 5.89 2.60 9.33
CA CYS A 78 4.61 3.28 9.11
C CYS A 78 4.58 4.12 7.82
N THR A 79 5.72 4.18 7.12
CA THR A 79 5.94 4.95 5.90
C THR A 79 6.24 4.02 4.72
N ASP A 80 5.49 4.20 3.64
CA ASP A 80 5.72 3.54 2.36
C ASP A 80 7.03 4.05 1.75
N VAL A 81 7.91 3.14 1.31
CA VAL A 81 9.26 3.49 0.84
C VAL A 81 9.27 4.17 -0.53
N TYR A 82 8.21 4.00 -1.32
CA TYR A 82 8.15 4.52 -2.69
C TYR A 82 7.61 5.94 -2.75
N THR A 83 6.60 6.23 -1.94
CA THR A 83 5.93 7.54 -1.90
C THR A 83 6.29 8.34 -0.65
N GLY A 84 6.83 7.70 0.39
CA GLY A 84 6.99 8.32 1.70
C GLY A 84 5.66 8.63 2.40
N LEU A 85 4.51 8.22 1.86
CA LEU A 85 3.20 8.36 2.50
C LEU A 85 2.99 7.28 3.56
N ALA A 86 1.85 7.27 4.25
CA ALA A 86 1.56 6.23 5.23
C ALA A 86 1.38 4.86 4.56
N THR A 87 1.80 3.81 5.25
CA THR A 87 1.46 2.43 4.84
C THR A 87 -0.02 2.16 5.07
N GLN A 88 -0.57 1.18 4.34
CA GLN A 88 -1.99 0.80 4.48
C GLN A 88 -2.35 0.45 5.93
N ALA A 89 -1.51 -0.35 6.60
CA ALA A 89 -1.75 -0.75 7.99
C ALA A 89 -1.78 0.46 8.94
N HIS A 90 -0.86 1.43 8.76
CA HIS A 90 -0.83 2.64 9.57
C HIS A 90 -2.06 3.53 9.30
N PHE A 91 -2.45 3.68 8.03
CA PHE A 91 -3.62 4.47 7.64
C PHE A 91 -4.93 3.86 8.19
N GLN A 92 -5.11 2.54 8.08
CA GLN A 92 -6.27 1.84 8.62
C GLN A 92 -6.36 1.97 10.14
N ARG A 93 -5.23 1.82 10.85
CA ARG A 93 -5.17 2.05 12.30
C ARG A 93 -5.62 3.47 12.64
N ARG A 94 -5.15 4.47 11.88
CA ARG A 94 -5.54 5.87 12.12
C ARG A 94 -7.03 6.10 11.90
N ILE A 95 -7.64 5.48 10.88
CA ILE A 95 -9.10 5.52 10.69
C ILE A 95 -9.81 4.98 11.94
N HIS A 96 -9.39 3.83 12.48
CA HIS A 96 -9.98 3.25 13.69
C HIS A 96 -9.85 4.17 14.91
N GLU A 97 -8.66 4.76 15.11
CA GLU A 97 -8.41 5.70 16.19
C GLU A 97 -9.37 6.90 16.12
N VAL A 98 -9.45 7.58 14.98
CA VAL A 98 -10.30 8.77 14.85
C VAL A 98 -11.79 8.44 14.86
N SER A 99 -12.18 7.24 14.40
CA SER A 99 -13.57 6.78 14.46
C SER A 99 -14.00 6.46 15.90
N SER A 100 -13.06 5.99 16.74
CA SER A 100 -13.33 5.67 18.16
C SER A 100 -13.41 6.90 19.06
N MET A 101 -12.87 8.04 18.63
CA MET A 101 -12.87 9.31 19.39
C MET A 101 -14.22 10.06 19.32
N GLY A 102 -15.26 9.48 18.72
CA GLY A 102 -16.45 10.21 18.26
C GLY A 102 -17.71 10.21 19.13
N THR A 103 -17.62 10.25 20.47
CA THR A 103 -18.83 10.37 21.33
C THR A 103 -18.59 11.23 22.58
N GLY A 104 -18.49 12.55 22.42
CA GLY A 104 -18.49 13.49 23.54
C GLY A 104 -18.75 14.94 23.12
N PRO A 105 -19.40 15.75 23.98
CA PRO A 105 -19.70 17.16 23.70
C PRO A 105 -18.45 18.05 23.52
N ASP A 106 -17.26 17.56 23.91
CA ASP A 106 -15.97 18.26 23.78
C ASP A 106 -15.07 17.70 22.66
N CYS A 107 -15.59 16.85 21.76
CA CYS A 107 -14.77 16.20 20.73
C CYS A 107 -14.40 17.15 19.57
N PRO A 108 -13.11 17.47 19.36
CA PRO A 108 -12.68 18.33 18.26
C PRO A 108 -12.71 17.58 16.93
N GLY A 109 -13.55 18.06 16.01
CA GLY A 109 -13.44 17.85 14.56
C GLY A 109 -13.96 16.50 14.03
N ALA A 110 -15.09 16.55 13.33
CA ALA A 110 -15.49 15.49 12.42
C ALA A 110 -14.34 15.22 11.44
N HIS A 111 -13.91 13.96 11.32
CA HIS A 111 -12.93 13.59 10.30
C HIS A 111 -13.66 13.17 9.02
N ALA A 112 -12.97 13.26 7.90
CA ALA A 112 -13.45 12.73 6.64
C ALA A 112 -12.34 12.02 5.89
N MET A 113 -12.74 11.12 5.01
CA MET A 113 -11.86 10.44 4.08
C MET A 113 -12.15 10.91 2.66
N ALA A 114 -11.11 11.11 1.88
CA ALA A 114 -11.20 11.35 0.45
C ALA A 114 -10.34 10.37 -0.32
N ILE A 115 -10.73 10.10 -1.57
CA ILE A 115 -9.99 9.25 -2.49
C ILE A 115 -9.78 10.04 -3.77
N ILE A 116 -8.52 10.28 -4.13
CA ILE A 116 -8.11 10.84 -5.40
C ILE A 116 -7.64 9.68 -6.28
N SER A 117 -8.51 9.16 -7.12
CA SER A 117 -8.16 8.16 -8.13
C SER A 117 -7.43 8.82 -9.29
N ILE A 118 -6.30 8.26 -9.73
CA ILE A 118 -5.51 8.73 -10.87
C ILE A 118 -5.49 7.67 -11.97
N ALA A 119 -5.11 8.06 -13.18
CA ALA A 119 -4.94 7.10 -14.27
C ALA A 119 -3.83 6.09 -13.92
N GLY A 120 -4.20 4.82 -13.85
CA GLY A 120 -3.24 3.73 -13.65
C GLY A 120 -2.40 3.48 -14.92
N PRO A 121 -1.22 2.87 -14.78
CA PRO A 121 -0.39 2.50 -15.91
C PRO A 121 -1.09 1.45 -16.81
N ARG A 122 -0.95 1.63 -18.12
CA ARG A 122 -1.68 0.85 -19.15
C ARG A 122 -1.37 -0.64 -19.14
N ASP A 123 -0.20 -1.02 -18.66
CA ASP A 123 0.29 -2.40 -18.71
C ASP A 123 0.02 -3.18 -17.43
N GLY A 124 -0.76 -2.65 -16.49
CA GLY A 124 -1.03 -3.28 -15.19
C GLY A 124 0.18 -3.34 -14.24
N ARG A 125 1.31 -2.73 -14.60
CA ARG A 125 2.50 -2.57 -13.76
C ARG A 125 2.28 -1.50 -12.68
N SER A 126 3.23 -1.28 -11.78
CA SER A 126 3.21 -0.08 -10.92
C SER A 126 3.70 1.15 -11.70
N HIS A 127 3.40 2.36 -11.21
CA HIS A 127 4.09 3.56 -11.70
C HIS A 127 5.59 3.44 -11.42
N CYS A 128 6.42 4.07 -12.26
CA CYS A 128 7.85 4.07 -12.02
C CYS A 128 8.20 4.77 -10.71
N TRP A 129 9.30 4.36 -10.08
CA TRP A 129 9.71 4.83 -8.76
C TRP A 129 9.80 6.36 -8.67
N THR A 130 10.40 7.01 -9.67
CA THR A 130 10.53 8.48 -9.73
C THR A 130 9.16 9.18 -9.68
N LEU A 131 8.15 8.62 -10.35
CA LEU A 131 6.80 9.17 -10.32
C LEU A 131 6.15 8.98 -8.96
N LEU A 132 6.28 7.80 -8.35
CA LEU A 132 5.78 7.52 -7.00
C LEU A 132 6.40 8.46 -5.95
N ALA A 133 7.72 8.69 -6.02
CA ALA A 133 8.42 9.61 -5.12
C ALA A 133 7.90 11.04 -5.27
N ARG A 134 7.73 11.53 -6.51
CA ARG A 134 7.19 12.87 -6.81
C ARG A 134 5.73 13.02 -6.38
N MET A 135 4.92 11.97 -6.55
CA MET A 135 3.55 11.96 -6.04
C MET A 135 3.53 12.13 -4.52
N GLY A 136 4.39 11.38 -3.83
CA GLY A 136 4.60 11.49 -2.40
C GLY A 136 4.95 12.90 -1.93
N GLU A 137 5.92 13.51 -2.60
CA GLU A 137 6.35 14.89 -2.35
C GLU A 137 5.22 15.90 -2.59
N ALA A 138 4.51 15.81 -3.72
CA ALA A 138 3.40 16.70 -4.05
C ALA A 138 2.27 16.60 -3.01
N VAL A 139 1.87 15.38 -2.64
CA VAL A 139 0.82 15.16 -1.63
C VAL A 139 1.24 15.73 -0.28
N LYS A 140 2.47 15.48 0.17
CA LYS A 140 3.00 16.05 1.43
C LYS A 140 3.03 17.57 1.39
N GLY A 141 3.48 18.16 0.27
CA GLY A 141 3.55 19.61 0.11
C GLY A 141 2.17 20.27 0.24
N GLN A 142 1.14 19.69 -0.37
CA GLN A 142 -0.22 20.24 -0.35
C GLN A 142 -0.94 20.03 0.98
N LEU A 143 -0.65 18.92 1.68
CA LEU A 143 -1.32 18.55 2.93
C LEU A 143 -0.54 18.96 4.19
N ASN A 144 0.64 19.57 4.05
CA ASN A 144 1.46 19.96 5.19
C ASN A 144 0.70 20.91 6.14
N GLY A 145 0.75 20.64 7.45
CA GLY A 145 0.10 21.44 8.48
C GLY A 145 -1.43 21.29 8.59
N THR A 146 -2.06 20.46 7.75
CA THR A 146 -3.52 20.25 7.78
C THR A 146 -3.99 19.24 8.82
N GLY A 147 -3.07 18.48 9.40
CA GLY A 147 -3.38 17.29 10.21
C GLY A 147 -3.83 16.07 9.40
N ALA A 148 -3.82 16.16 8.06
CA ALA A 148 -4.18 15.05 7.20
C ALA A 148 -3.09 13.98 7.14
N MET A 149 -3.52 12.73 6.99
CA MET A 149 -2.68 11.59 6.66
C MET A 149 -3.08 11.10 5.26
N ALA A 150 -2.11 10.66 4.47
CA ALA A 150 -2.37 10.08 3.16
C ALA A 150 -1.67 8.73 3.00
N MET A 151 -2.26 7.83 2.21
CA MET A 151 -1.64 6.60 1.71
C MET A 151 -1.86 6.49 0.20
N TYR A 152 -0.99 5.75 -0.50
CA TYR A 152 -1.16 5.43 -1.91
C TYR A 152 -1.43 3.93 -2.09
N GLN A 153 -2.49 3.59 -2.81
CA GLN A 153 -2.84 2.22 -3.14
C GLN A 153 -3.69 2.17 -4.41
N ASN A 154 -3.49 1.16 -5.26
CA ASN A 154 -4.34 0.89 -6.42
C ASN A 154 -4.60 2.10 -7.34
N SER A 155 -3.55 2.86 -7.70
CA SER A 155 -3.67 4.09 -8.49
C SER A 155 -4.62 5.12 -7.86
N ALA A 156 -4.61 5.22 -6.52
CA ALA A 156 -5.36 6.21 -5.78
C ALA A 156 -4.59 6.70 -4.54
N VAL A 157 -4.73 7.98 -4.25
CA VAL A 157 -4.31 8.58 -2.98
C VAL A 157 -5.51 8.67 -2.06
N HIS A 158 -5.44 7.97 -0.93
CA HIS A 158 -6.45 8.02 0.12
C HIS A 158 -6.00 9.04 1.16
N VAL A 159 -6.86 9.98 1.52
CA VAL A 159 -6.56 11.07 2.45
C VAL A 159 -7.56 11.05 3.59
N LEU A 160 -7.07 10.93 4.82
CA LEU A 160 -7.84 11.08 6.05
C LEU A 160 -7.52 12.45 6.64
N PHE A 161 -8.52 13.28 6.93
CA PHE A 161 -8.29 14.66 7.36
C PHE A 161 -9.36 15.18 8.31
N PRO A 162 -9.03 16.15 9.20
CA PRO A 162 -10.03 16.91 9.94
C PRO A 162 -10.88 17.72 8.97
N PHE A 163 -12.21 17.62 9.08
CA PHE A 163 -13.12 18.32 8.18
C PHE A 163 -13.09 19.83 8.42
N SER A 164 -12.72 20.58 7.39
CA SER A 164 -12.79 22.05 7.35
C SER A 164 -12.81 22.51 5.89
N GLU A 165 -13.33 23.70 5.62
CA GLU A 165 -13.31 24.30 4.28
C GLU A 165 -11.87 24.47 3.76
N SER A 166 -10.95 24.89 4.63
CA SER A 166 -9.53 25.02 4.28
C SER A 166 -8.94 23.68 3.83
N ASN A 167 -9.21 22.59 4.55
CA ASN A 167 -8.72 21.26 4.18
C ASN A 167 -9.38 20.73 2.90
N LEU A 168 -10.64 21.09 2.61
CA LEU A 168 -11.28 20.78 1.34
C LEU A 168 -10.60 21.51 0.16
N CYS A 169 -10.26 22.79 0.32
CA CYS A 169 -9.50 23.53 -0.69
C CYS A 169 -8.13 22.87 -0.94
N ARG A 170 -7.39 22.53 0.13
CA ARG A 170 -6.10 21.81 0.02
C ARG A 170 -6.21 20.48 -0.70
N LEU A 171 -7.31 19.77 -0.51
CA LEU A 171 -7.55 18.49 -1.18
C LEU A 171 -7.78 18.65 -2.70
N VAL A 172 -8.45 19.74 -3.11
CA VAL A 172 -8.62 20.09 -4.53
C VAL A 172 -7.29 20.52 -5.15
N GLU A 173 -6.49 21.32 -4.43
CA GLU A 173 -5.11 21.67 -4.84
C GLU A 173 -4.23 20.43 -4.97
N CYS A 174 -4.36 19.48 -4.04
CA CYS A 174 -3.67 18.18 -4.08
C CYS A 174 -4.04 17.37 -5.33
N LYS A 175 -5.34 17.31 -5.67
CA LYS A 175 -5.79 16.69 -6.92
C LYS A 175 -5.14 17.35 -8.14
N ALA A 176 -5.17 18.68 -8.22
CA ALA A 176 -4.60 19.42 -9.34
C ALA A 176 -3.08 19.23 -9.45
N ALA A 177 -2.38 19.21 -8.32
CA ALA A 177 -0.94 18.93 -8.27
C ALA A 177 -0.61 17.53 -8.78
N LEU A 178 -1.40 16.51 -8.40
CA LEU A 178 -1.25 15.15 -8.91
C LEU A 178 -1.49 15.07 -10.42
N GLU A 179 -2.51 15.76 -10.95
CA GLU A 179 -2.77 15.80 -12.40
C GLU A 179 -1.65 16.47 -13.19
N ALA A 180 -0.94 17.43 -12.60
CA ALA A 180 0.18 18.11 -13.24
C ALA A 180 1.46 17.26 -13.29
N LEU A 181 1.53 16.14 -12.55
CA LEU A 181 2.70 15.26 -12.55
C LEU A 181 2.77 14.40 -13.82
N GLY A 182 4.00 13.99 -14.14
CA GLY A 182 4.27 13.05 -15.24
C GLY A 182 3.73 13.54 -16.57
N ASP A 183 3.85 14.85 -16.84
CA ASP A 183 3.37 15.50 -18.07
C ASP A 183 1.86 15.26 -18.33
N GLY A 184 1.05 15.15 -17.28
CA GLY A 184 -0.39 14.93 -17.37
C GLY A 184 -0.81 13.47 -17.45
N THR A 185 0.13 12.52 -17.39
CA THR A 185 -0.17 11.08 -17.51
C THR A 185 -1.05 10.52 -16.39
N LEU A 186 -1.12 11.21 -15.24
CA LEU A 186 -1.98 10.84 -14.12
C LEU A 186 -3.43 11.32 -14.29
N GLY A 187 -3.69 12.17 -15.29
CA GLY A 187 -5.00 12.73 -15.58
C GLY A 187 -5.90 11.83 -16.45
N PRO A 188 -7.23 11.93 -16.32
CA PRO A 188 -7.95 12.77 -15.37
C PRO A 188 -8.05 12.12 -13.99
N ALA A 189 -7.73 12.87 -12.93
CA ALA A 189 -7.93 12.43 -11.56
C ALA A 189 -9.40 12.62 -11.15
N ARG A 190 -9.91 11.73 -10.31
CA ARG A 190 -11.28 11.76 -9.78
C ARG A 190 -11.24 11.82 -8.27
N LEU A 191 -11.90 12.83 -7.71
CA LEU A 191 -12.02 13.01 -6.27
C LEU A 191 -13.37 12.46 -5.78
N ARG A 192 -13.33 11.61 -4.76
CA ARG A 192 -14.51 11.13 -4.01
C ARG A 192 -14.34 11.45 -2.54
N PHE A 193 -15.44 11.78 -1.88
CA PHE A 193 -15.45 12.21 -0.48
C PHE A 193 -16.38 11.31 0.34
N TYR A 194 -15.93 10.96 1.55
CA TYR A 194 -16.57 10.02 2.47
C TYR A 194 -16.51 10.62 3.89
N PRO A 195 -17.58 11.23 4.39
CA PRO A 195 -17.61 11.72 5.77
C PRO A 195 -17.49 10.54 6.74
N LEU A 196 -16.60 10.63 7.73
CA LEU A 196 -16.53 9.64 8.82
C LEU A 196 -17.48 10.14 9.90
N SER A 197 -18.73 9.69 9.84
CA SER A 197 -19.76 10.09 10.79
C SER A 197 -19.40 9.61 12.20
N SER A 198 -19.49 10.53 13.18
CA SER A 198 -19.53 10.19 14.61
C SER A 198 -20.79 9.36 14.99
N ALA A 199 -21.81 9.31 14.12
CA ALA A 199 -23.12 8.70 14.37
C ALA A 199 -23.43 7.45 13.52
N ALA A 200 -22.44 6.81 12.88
CA ALA A 200 -22.68 5.61 12.07
C ALA A 200 -23.05 4.34 12.89
N ALA A 201 -23.01 4.41 14.23
CA ALA A 201 -23.42 3.30 15.11
C ALA A 201 -24.89 3.35 15.56
N ALA A 202 -25.64 4.43 15.31
CA ALA A 202 -26.98 4.62 15.89
C ALA A 202 -28.17 4.36 14.93
N VAL A 203 -27.96 4.27 13.61
CA VAL A 203 -29.09 4.24 12.65
C VAL A 203 -29.42 2.83 12.14
N SER A 204 -28.83 1.78 12.72
CA SER A 204 -29.14 0.39 12.36
C SER A 204 -30.20 -0.27 13.26
N ALA A 205 -30.68 0.39 14.31
CA ALA A 205 -31.58 -0.21 15.31
C ALA A 205 -33.06 0.25 15.21
N ASP A 206 -33.38 1.37 14.56
CA ASP A 206 -34.72 1.98 14.66
C ASP A 206 -35.68 1.75 13.48
N THR A 207 -35.29 1.00 12.44
CA THR A 207 -36.20 0.65 11.33
C THR A 207 -36.87 -0.72 11.47
N ALA A 208 -36.72 -1.40 12.60
CA ALA A 208 -37.29 -2.75 12.81
C ALA A 208 -38.55 -2.80 13.71
N THR A 209 -39.12 -1.67 14.15
CA THR A 209 -40.29 -1.69 15.07
C THR A 209 -41.44 -0.76 14.69
N ALA A 210 -41.60 -0.44 13.40
CA ALA A 210 -42.75 0.34 12.92
C ALA A 210 -43.40 -0.29 11.68
N ALA A 211 -43.72 -1.58 11.74
CA ALA A 211 -44.56 -2.25 10.74
C ALA A 211 -45.26 -3.49 11.32
N LYS A 212 -46.02 -3.30 12.41
CA LYS A 212 -47.09 -4.22 12.83
C LYS A 212 -47.98 -3.51 13.84
N ASP A 213 -49.07 -2.96 13.35
CA ASP A 213 -50.40 -2.98 13.96
C ASP A 213 -51.25 -1.85 13.39
N SER A 214 -52.11 -2.19 12.41
CA SER A 214 -53.43 -1.58 12.23
C SER A 214 -54.12 -2.20 11.01
N SER A 215 -54.70 -3.40 11.18
CA SER A 215 -55.92 -3.76 10.45
C SER A 215 -56.68 -4.91 11.13
N CYS A 216 -57.52 -4.51 12.08
CA CYS A 216 -58.72 -5.16 12.64
C CYS A 216 -59.53 -3.93 13.12
N GLU A 217 -60.76 -3.63 12.74
CA GLU A 217 -61.96 -4.46 12.64
C GLU A 217 -63.09 -3.64 11.96
N THR A 218 -63.88 -4.34 11.12
CA THR A 218 -65.35 -4.33 11.02
C THR A 218 -66.15 -3.02 10.96
N LYS A 219 -66.78 -2.77 9.79
CA LYS A 219 -68.23 -3.01 9.62
C LYS A 219 -68.66 -3.08 8.16
#